data_AF-A0A8D8TZ45-F1
#
_entry.id   AF-A0A8D8TZ45-F1
#
_cell.length_a   1.000
_cell.length_b   1.000
_cell.length_c   1.000
_cell.angle_alpha   90.00
_cell.angle_beta   90.00
_cell.angle_gamma   90.00
#
_symmetry.space_group_name_H-M   'P 1'
#
loop_
_entity.id
_entity.type
_entity.pdbx_description
1 polymer ?
#
loop_
_entity_poly.entity_id
_entity_poly.type
_entity_poly.pdbx_seq_one_letter_code
_entity_poly.pdbx_strand_id
1 'polypeptide(L)'
;MADNKEKIVNQVDKDVDDMDDEEVDRNIAQEVLKRPDILAYLQDQYAARDYIRSLPAPVKKRVKALKKLQSESIKIEAKFYEDVHKLECQYHSKYFPLYDKRDAIVNGTYEPADDECDWPSDEEEDYELSKELKEKVKLEAGGNGKTKEQKLEDEKVAGIPGFWLTVFHNVSMLSEMVQVYDEPILKHLLDVRVIILEKDPMGFVLEFHFSKNPYFTNTLLTKEYVMKCEPDENEPFSFEGPEIYKCVGCKIDWNKDQNVTVKTVKKRQKHKSKAQIRVVNKIEPNDSFFNFFNPPAVPEDPNAEIDEETQALLSSDFEIGHYIRERIIPRAVLYFTGEAMDDDDELEEEMEEEEDDDDDDECDSFSFFLKHYHTTF
;
A
#
# COMPACT_ATOMS: atom_id res chain seq x y z
N MET A 1 14.50 5.45 17.62
CA MET A 1 14.58 4.11 18.23
C MET A 1 14.99 2.99 17.26
N ALA A 2 15.24 3.27 15.97
CA ALA A 2 15.64 2.26 14.96
C ALA A 2 17.11 1.81 15.05
N ASP A 3 18.05 2.73 15.35
CA ASP A 3 19.50 2.44 15.31
C ASP A 3 20.02 1.47 16.39
N ASN A 4 19.23 1.17 17.42
CA ASN A 4 19.61 0.23 18.47
C ASN A 4 19.01 -1.18 18.29
N LYS A 5 18.09 -1.38 17.32
CA LYS A 5 17.60 -2.72 16.94
C LYS A 5 18.64 -3.45 16.08
N GLU A 6 19.28 -2.75 15.13
CA GLU A 6 20.24 -3.34 14.17
C GLU A 6 21.58 -3.81 14.79
N LYS A 7 21.98 -3.23 15.93
CA LYS A 7 23.22 -3.62 16.62
C LYS A 7 23.11 -4.90 17.46
N ILE A 8 21.89 -5.32 17.82
CA ILE A 8 21.68 -6.49 18.67
C ILE A 8 21.66 -7.77 17.84
N VAL A 9 21.05 -7.74 16.64
CA VAL A 9 21.01 -8.91 15.74
C VAL A 9 22.42 -9.26 15.23
N ASN A 10 23.20 -8.26 14.80
CA ASN A 10 24.53 -8.46 14.21
C ASN A 10 25.63 -9.01 15.16
N GLN A 11 25.35 -9.13 16.46
CA GLN A 11 26.34 -9.66 17.43
C GLN A 11 25.98 -11.08 17.93
N VAL A 12 24.80 -11.61 17.58
CA VAL A 12 24.36 -12.96 17.95
C VAL A 12 24.50 -13.95 16.77
N ASP A 13 24.56 -13.47 15.51
CA ASP A 13 24.62 -14.29 14.29
C ASP A 13 25.89 -15.13 14.05
N LYS A 14 26.84 -15.18 14.99
CA LYS A 14 28.07 -15.97 14.79
C LYS A 14 28.10 -17.35 15.45
N ASP A 15 27.15 -17.67 16.33
CA ASP A 15 27.19 -18.92 17.09
C ASP A 15 25.81 -19.60 17.25
N VAL A 16 24.89 -19.44 16.28
CA VAL A 16 23.48 -19.94 16.38
C VAL A 16 23.29 -21.37 15.84
N ASP A 17 24.26 -21.95 15.13
CA ASP A 17 24.07 -23.26 14.46
C ASP A 17 24.08 -24.50 15.41
N ASP A 18 24.29 -24.33 16.73
CA ASP A 18 24.42 -25.45 17.70
C ASP A 18 23.71 -25.22 19.06
N MET A 19 22.74 -24.30 19.18
CA MET A 19 22.06 -24.00 20.46
C MET A 19 20.64 -24.58 20.53
N ASP A 20 20.32 -25.30 21.61
CA ASP A 20 18.98 -25.86 21.87
C ASP A 20 17.93 -24.74 22.06
N ASP A 21 16.68 -24.97 21.62
CA ASP A 21 15.56 -24.01 21.65
C ASP A 21 15.33 -23.36 23.04
N GLU A 22 15.59 -24.10 24.14
CA GLU A 22 15.49 -23.59 25.53
C GLU A 22 16.59 -22.57 25.90
N GLU A 23 17.70 -22.52 25.17
CA GLU A 23 18.79 -21.57 25.37
C GLU A 23 18.56 -20.28 24.57
N VAL A 24 17.92 -20.38 23.41
CA VAL A 24 17.48 -19.24 22.60
C VAL A 24 16.36 -18.47 23.32
N ASP A 25 15.36 -19.16 23.87
CA ASP A 25 14.28 -18.55 24.66
C ASP A 25 14.81 -17.82 25.90
N ARG A 26 15.84 -18.37 26.56
CA ARG A 26 16.48 -17.72 27.71
C ARG A 26 17.28 -16.48 27.31
N ASN A 27 17.89 -16.46 26.13
CA ASN A 27 18.62 -15.30 25.62
C ASN A 27 17.66 -14.18 25.18
N ILE A 28 16.55 -14.52 24.52
CA ILE A 28 15.49 -13.55 24.19
C ILE A 28 14.88 -12.98 25.47
N ALA A 29 14.55 -13.82 26.45
CA ALA A 29 14.04 -13.36 27.74
C ALA A 29 15.03 -12.45 28.48
N GLN A 30 16.33 -12.74 28.42
CA GLN A 30 17.38 -11.88 29.00
C GLN A 30 17.53 -10.55 28.25
N GLU A 31 17.32 -10.51 26.94
CA GLU A 31 17.43 -9.29 26.13
C GLU A 31 16.20 -8.39 26.27
N VAL A 32 15.01 -8.98 26.35
CA VAL A 32 13.76 -8.30 26.74
C VAL A 32 13.86 -7.73 28.16
N LEU A 33 14.57 -8.41 29.06
CA LEU A 33 14.85 -7.93 30.42
C LEU A 33 15.78 -6.71 30.50
N LYS A 34 16.50 -6.38 29.42
CA LYS A 34 17.42 -5.23 29.36
C LYS A 34 16.77 -3.96 28.81
N ARG A 35 15.56 -4.05 28.27
CA ARG A 35 14.81 -2.92 27.70
C ARG A 35 13.73 -2.46 28.69
N PRO A 36 13.93 -1.33 29.41
CA PRO A 36 13.07 -0.92 30.52
C PRO A 36 11.64 -0.55 30.08
N ASP A 37 11.46 -0.10 28.85
CA ASP A 37 10.19 0.15 28.17
C ASP A 37 9.38 -1.13 27.93
N ILE A 38 10.00 -2.16 27.36
CA ILE A 38 9.36 -3.47 27.15
C ILE A 38 9.13 -4.17 28.49
N LEU A 39 10.06 -4.01 29.44
CA LEU A 39 9.92 -4.56 30.78
C LEU A 39 8.75 -3.93 31.53
N ALA A 40 8.58 -2.62 31.46
CA ALA A 40 7.45 -1.91 32.07
C ALA A 40 6.11 -2.34 31.46
N TYR A 41 6.02 -2.40 30.12
CA TYR A 41 4.84 -2.88 29.42
C TYR A 41 4.48 -4.34 29.77
N LEU A 42 5.48 -5.22 29.80
CA LEU A 42 5.29 -6.61 30.22
C LEU A 42 4.87 -6.67 31.68
N GLN A 43 5.51 -5.92 32.57
CA GLN A 43 5.22 -5.89 34.00
C GLN A 43 3.79 -5.38 34.27
N ASP A 44 3.29 -4.43 33.48
CA ASP A 44 1.89 -3.97 33.51
C ASP A 44 0.91 -5.01 32.95
N GLN A 45 1.23 -5.67 31.83
CA GLN A 45 0.43 -6.80 31.34
C GLN A 45 0.38 -7.98 32.33
N TYR A 46 1.51 -8.29 32.97
CA TYR A 46 1.62 -9.31 34.02
C TYR A 46 0.83 -8.90 35.26
N ALA A 47 0.91 -7.63 35.68
CA ALA A 47 0.14 -7.08 36.79
C ALA A 47 -1.38 -7.15 36.52
N ALA A 48 -1.82 -6.85 35.29
CA ALA A 48 -3.22 -6.97 34.90
C ALA A 48 -3.71 -8.44 34.90
N ARG A 49 -2.89 -9.37 34.38
CA ARG A 49 -3.19 -10.81 34.39
C ARG A 49 -3.22 -11.38 35.82
N ASP A 50 -2.30 -10.97 36.68
CA ASP A 50 -2.25 -11.38 38.08
C ASP A 50 -3.34 -10.72 38.92
N TYR A 51 -3.72 -9.48 38.63
CA TYR A 51 -4.91 -8.85 39.20
C TYR A 51 -6.15 -9.68 38.90
N ILE A 52 -6.39 -10.05 37.63
CA ILE A 52 -7.52 -10.90 37.24
C ILE A 52 -7.47 -12.28 37.92
N ARG A 53 -6.27 -12.86 38.11
CA ARG A 53 -6.08 -14.10 38.87
C ARG A 53 -6.29 -13.93 40.37
N SER A 54 -6.06 -12.76 40.93
CA SER A 54 -6.31 -12.45 42.34
C SER A 54 -7.81 -12.26 42.65
N LEU A 55 -8.64 -12.00 41.63
CA LEU A 55 -10.06 -11.74 41.81
C LEU A 55 -10.82 -12.92 42.43
N PRO A 56 -11.80 -12.66 43.31
CA PRO A 56 -12.67 -13.68 43.88
C PRO A 56 -13.42 -14.50 42.81
N ALA A 57 -13.70 -15.77 43.10
CA ALA A 57 -14.39 -16.67 42.17
C ALA A 57 -15.73 -16.13 41.63
N PRO A 58 -16.59 -15.44 42.41
CA PRO A 58 -17.79 -14.80 41.89
C PRO A 58 -17.51 -13.71 40.85
N VAL A 59 -16.43 -12.94 41.03
CA VAL A 59 -16.04 -11.86 40.10
C VAL A 59 -15.47 -12.46 38.82
N LYS A 60 -14.61 -13.49 38.91
CA LYS A 60 -14.13 -14.23 37.73
C LYS A 60 -15.27 -14.83 36.90
N LYS A 61 -16.34 -15.32 37.55
CA LYS A 61 -17.54 -15.80 36.85
C LYS A 61 -18.24 -14.68 36.08
N ARG A 62 -18.35 -13.48 36.67
CA ARG A 62 -18.89 -12.29 35.99
C ARG A 62 -18.03 -11.88 34.80
N VAL A 63 -16.71 -11.82 34.96
CA VAL A 63 -15.77 -11.52 33.85
C VAL A 63 -15.89 -12.55 32.71
N LYS A 64 -16.00 -13.85 33.01
CA LYS A 64 -16.24 -14.87 31.98
C LYS A 64 -17.58 -14.67 31.26
N ALA A 65 -18.62 -14.26 31.98
CA ALA A 65 -19.90 -13.91 31.36
C ALA A 65 -19.77 -12.69 30.44
N LEU A 66 -19.02 -11.65 30.84
CA LEU A 66 -18.71 -10.50 29.99
C LEU A 66 -17.93 -10.90 28.73
N LYS A 67 -16.92 -11.77 28.85
CA LYS A 67 -16.20 -12.30 27.67
C LYS A 67 -17.12 -13.04 26.70
N LYS A 68 -18.11 -13.77 27.22
CA LYS A 68 -19.12 -14.42 26.38
C LYS A 68 -19.99 -13.40 25.64
N LEU A 69 -20.44 -12.35 26.33
CA LEU A 69 -21.19 -11.25 25.69
C LEU A 69 -20.35 -10.56 24.61
N GLN A 70 -19.06 -10.32 24.88
CA GLN A 70 -18.14 -9.76 23.89
C GLN A 70 -18.02 -10.65 22.64
N SER A 71 -17.90 -11.98 22.82
CA SER A 71 -17.88 -12.92 21.70
C SER A 71 -19.19 -12.92 20.90
N GLU A 72 -20.34 -12.75 21.56
CA GLU A 72 -21.63 -12.57 20.88
C GLU A 72 -21.69 -11.25 20.10
N SER A 73 -21.09 -10.17 20.64
CA SER A 73 -20.95 -8.87 19.94
C SER A 73 -20.12 -9.00 18.66
N ILE A 74 -18.95 -9.63 18.73
CA ILE A 74 -18.06 -9.85 17.58
C ILE A 74 -18.77 -10.63 16.46
N LYS A 75 -19.64 -11.59 16.81
CA LYS A 75 -20.44 -12.32 15.80
C LYS A 75 -21.47 -11.44 15.10
N ILE A 76 -21.98 -10.42 15.78
CA ILE A 76 -22.88 -9.43 15.17
C ILE A 76 -22.06 -8.49 14.28
N GLU A 77 -20.89 -8.08 14.73
CA GLU A 77 -19.95 -7.24 13.98
C GLU A 77 -19.46 -7.90 12.68
N ALA A 78 -19.10 -9.18 12.72
CA ALA A 78 -18.76 -9.95 11.51
C ALA A 78 -19.89 -9.94 10.47
N LYS A 79 -21.15 -10.06 10.92
CA LYS A 79 -22.32 -9.95 10.01
C LYS A 79 -22.52 -8.55 9.47
N PHE A 80 -22.26 -7.53 10.30
CA PHE A 80 -22.30 -6.14 9.86
C PHE A 80 -21.33 -5.92 8.70
N TYR A 81 -20.08 -6.37 8.83
CA TYR A 81 -19.10 -6.26 7.76
C TYR A 81 -19.44 -7.12 6.52
N GLU A 82 -20.03 -8.30 6.69
CA GLU A 82 -20.55 -9.09 5.57
C GLU A 82 -21.63 -8.32 4.78
N ASP A 83 -22.50 -7.59 5.47
CA ASP A 83 -23.55 -6.78 4.84
C ASP A 83 -23.00 -5.48 4.23
N VAL A 84 -21.98 -4.87 4.85
CA VAL A 84 -21.22 -3.75 4.26
C VAL A 84 -20.57 -4.18 2.95
N HIS A 85 -19.90 -5.34 2.90
CA HIS A 85 -19.29 -5.85 1.67
C HIS A 85 -20.32 -6.05 0.54
N LYS A 86 -21.50 -6.60 0.87
CA LYS A 86 -22.60 -6.71 -0.12
C LYS A 86 -23.05 -5.33 -0.62
N LEU A 87 -23.08 -4.34 0.26
CA LEU A 87 -23.43 -2.98 -0.09
C LEU A 87 -22.34 -2.35 -0.98
N GLU A 88 -21.07 -2.54 -0.65
CA GLU A 88 -19.93 -2.12 -1.48
C GLU A 88 -20.04 -2.69 -2.89
N CYS A 89 -20.33 -3.99 -3.04
CA CYS A 89 -20.50 -4.62 -4.35
C CYS A 89 -21.65 -3.95 -5.17
N GLN A 90 -22.76 -3.63 -4.51
CA GLN A 90 -23.90 -2.96 -5.15
C GLN A 90 -23.56 -1.55 -5.62
N TYR A 91 -22.82 -0.77 -4.82
CA TYR A 91 -22.42 0.59 -5.20
C TYR A 91 -21.25 0.61 -6.17
N HIS A 92 -20.33 -0.33 -6.07
CA HIS A 92 -19.23 -0.50 -7.02
C HIS A 92 -19.77 -0.70 -8.45
N SER A 93 -20.84 -1.48 -8.60
CA SER A 93 -21.54 -1.63 -9.88
C SER A 93 -22.07 -0.32 -10.46
N LYS A 94 -22.37 0.68 -9.62
CA LYS A 94 -22.80 2.02 -10.05
C LYS A 94 -21.63 2.94 -10.38
N TYR A 95 -20.46 2.73 -9.78
CA TYR A 95 -19.23 3.46 -10.12
C TYR A 95 -18.62 2.96 -11.43
N PHE A 96 -18.80 1.68 -11.78
CA PHE A 96 -18.20 1.07 -12.97
C PHE A 96 -18.44 1.87 -14.27
N PRO A 97 -19.66 2.35 -14.58
CA PRO A 97 -19.89 3.18 -15.77
C PRO A 97 -19.17 4.54 -15.73
N LEU A 98 -18.92 5.10 -14.54
CA LEU A 98 -18.16 6.34 -14.39
C LEU A 98 -16.67 6.09 -14.65
N TYR A 99 -16.12 4.98 -14.15
CA TYR A 99 -14.75 4.58 -14.43
C TYR A 99 -14.54 4.23 -15.92
N ASP A 100 -15.50 3.57 -16.56
CA ASP A 100 -15.47 3.34 -18.01
C ASP A 100 -15.46 4.65 -18.82
N LYS A 101 -16.22 5.67 -18.37
CA LYS A 101 -16.17 7.01 -18.98
C LYS A 101 -14.82 7.68 -18.76
N ARG A 102 -14.28 7.64 -17.54
CA ARG A 102 -12.93 8.16 -17.23
C ARG A 102 -11.89 7.52 -18.14
N ASP A 103 -11.89 6.20 -18.25
CA ASP A 103 -11.01 5.43 -19.12
C ASP A 103 -11.14 5.87 -20.59
N ALA A 104 -12.37 6.07 -21.06
CA ALA A 104 -12.63 6.53 -22.41
C ALA A 104 -12.05 7.93 -22.70
N ILE A 105 -12.13 8.85 -21.73
CA ILE A 105 -11.56 10.21 -21.80
C ILE A 105 -10.04 10.18 -21.71
N VAL A 106 -9.49 9.49 -20.70
CA VAL A 106 -8.04 9.36 -20.48
C VAL A 106 -7.34 8.79 -21.70
N ASN A 107 -7.95 7.82 -22.39
CA ASN A 107 -7.38 7.23 -23.60
C ASN A 107 -7.76 7.96 -24.90
N GLY A 108 -8.58 9.02 -24.84
CA GLY A 108 -8.99 9.81 -26.01
C GLY A 108 -9.91 9.07 -26.99
N THR A 109 -10.63 8.06 -26.50
CA THR A 109 -11.65 7.35 -27.29
C THR A 109 -13.00 8.07 -27.28
N TYR A 110 -13.22 8.91 -26.27
CA TYR A 110 -14.37 9.80 -26.13
C TYR A 110 -13.87 11.22 -25.85
N GLU A 111 -14.41 12.18 -26.58
CA GLU A 111 -14.14 13.61 -26.37
C GLU A 111 -15.33 14.20 -25.59
N PRO A 112 -15.11 14.77 -24.39
CA PRO A 112 -16.17 15.42 -23.62
C PRO A 112 -16.86 16.55 -24.39
N ALA A 113 -18.16 16.70 -24.17
CA ALA A 113 -18.91 17.84 -24.70
C ALA A 113 -18.69 19.10 -23.84
N ASP A 114 -18.88 20.30 -24.42
CA ASP A 114 -18.66 21.58 -23.74
C ASP A 114 -19.44 21.70 -22.41
N ASP A 115 -20.62 21.08 -22.31
CA ASP A 115 -21.45 21.04 -21.10
C ASP A 115 -20.96 20.04 -20.04
N GLU A 116 -20.19 19.02 -20.43
CA GLU A 116 -19.53 18.09 -19.51
C GLU A 116 -18.24 18.68 -18.91
N CYS A 117 -17.70 19.72 -19.54
CA CYS A 117 -16.50 20.44 -19.09
C CYS A 117 -16.81 21.64 -18.18
N ASP A 118 -18.08 22.01 -18.01
CA ASP A 118 -18.47 23.16 -17.18
C ASP A 118 -18.39 22.80 -15.68
N TRP A 119 -17.19 22.97 -15.10
CA TRP A 119 -16.92 22.75 -13.69
C TRP A 119 -16.83 24.08 -12.91
N PRO A 120 -17.64 24.31 -11.85
CA PRO A 120 -17.69 25.58 -11.14
C PRO A 120 -16.39 26.07 -10.48
N SER A 121 -15.39 25.19 -10.30
CA SER A 121 -14.13 25.50 -9.63
C SER A 121 -13.08 26.14 -10.55
N ASP A 122 -13.26 26.07 -11.86
CA ASP A 122 -12.22 26.42 -12.83
C ASP A 122 -12.07 27.95 -13.03
N GLU A 123 -13.02 28.79 -12.59
CA GLU A 123 -12.97 30.23 -12.90
C GLU A 123 -11.84 31.00 -12.19
N GLU A 124 -11.48 30.65 -10.95
CA GLU A 124 -10.45 31.35 -10.18
C GLU A 124 -9.06 30.69 -10.33
N GLU A 125 -8.98 29.36 -10.34
CA GLU A 125 -7.71 28.61 -10.39
C GLU A 125 -7.09 28.57 -11.80
N ASP A 126 -7.89 28.47 -12.89
CA ASP A 126 -7.35 28.52 -14.26
C ASP A 126 -6.68 29.88 -14.57
N TYR A 127 -7.19 30.94 -13.95
CA TYR A 127 -6.61 32.27 -14.10
C TYR A 127 -5.22 32.37 -13.42
N GLU A 128 -5.03 31.67 -12.31
CA GLU A 128 -3.80 31.65 -11.53
C GLU A 128 -2.76 30.69 -12.13
N LEU A 129 -3.16 29.45 -12.49
CA LEU A 129 -2.31 28.46 -13.17
C LEU A 129 -1.81 29.00 -14.52
N SER A 130 -2.69 29.62 -15.31
CA SER A 130 -2.31 30.20 -16.60
C SER A 130 -1.37 31.41 -16.45
N LYS A 131 -1.38 32.08 -15.30
CA LYS A 131 -0.48 33.20 -14.98
C LYS A 131 0.89 32.70 -14.54
N GLU A 132 0.96 31.67 -13.68
CA GLU A 132 2.21 31.04 -13.29
C GLU A 132 2.95 30.39 -14.47
N LEU A 133 2.22 29.68 -15.35
CA LEU A 133 2.80 29.08 -16.54
C LEU A 133 3.38 30.15 -17.48
N LYS A 134 2.69 31.29 -17.64
CA LYS A 134 3.18 32.44 -18.40
C LYS A 134 4.39 33.10 -17.74
N GLU A 135 4.53 33.05 -16.42
CA GLU A 135 5.64 33.65 -15.68
C GLU A 135 6.90 32.76 -15.74
N LYS A 136 6.76 31.44 -15.55
CA LYS A 136 7.85 30.47 -15.75
C LYS A 136 8.39 30.48 -17.18
N VAL A 137 7.52 30.54 -18.19
CA VAL A 137 7.94 30.65 -19.60
C VAL A 137 8.66 31.98 -19.89
N LYS A 138 8.29 33.08 -19.23
CA LYS A 138 8.99 34.37 -19.36
C LYS A 138 10.37 34.39 -18.70
N LEU A 139 10.56 33.63 -17.62
CA LEU A 139 11.85 33.53 -16.93
C LEU A 139 12.87 32.72 -17.74
N GLU A 140 12.44 31.70 -18.49
CA GLU A 140 13.33 30.93 -19.37
C GLU A 140 13.59 31.62 -20.73
N ALA A 141 12.71 32.52 -21.18
CA ALA A 141 12.82 33.24 -22.45
C ALA A 141 13.58 34.58 -22.38
N GLY A 142 14.64 34.65 -21.56
CA GLY A 142 15.58 35.78 -21.51
C GLY A 142 16.43 35.92 -22.78
N GLY A 143 15.80 36.28 -23.91
CA GLY A 143 16.46 36.36 -25.21
C GLY A 143 15.57 36.97 -26.30
N ASN A 144 15.42 38.29 -26.26
CA ASN A 144 14.91 39.22 -27.29
C ASN A 144 14.42 38.58 -28.62
N GLY A 145 13.12 38.32 -28.71
CA GLY A 145 12.44 37.98 -29.97
C GLY A 145 10.95 38.27 -29.84
N LYS A 146 10.38 39.03 -30.78
CA LYS A 146 8.94 39.27 -30.87
C LYS A 146 8.22 37.94 -31.14
N THR A 147 7.74 37.27 -30.09
CA THR A 147 6.93 36.06 -30.24
C THR A 147 5.50 36.48 -30.49
N LYS A 148 5.04 36.25 -31.72
CA LYS A 148 3.62 36.19 -32.09
C LYS A 148 2.91 35.32 -31.06
N GLU A 149 1.69 35.69 -30.70
CA GLU A 149 0.70 34.76 -30.15
C GLU A 149 0.62 33.56 -31.11
N GLN A 150 1.42 32.53 -30.85
CA GLN A 150 1.15 31.20 -31.34
C GLN A 150 -0.02 30.73 -30.50
N LYS A 151 -1.23 30.80 -31.07
CA LYS A 151 -2.22 29.78 -30.78
C LYS A 151 -1.46 28.45 -30.85
N LEU A 152 -1.39 27.73 -29.73
CA LEU A 152 -1.07 26.31 -29.75
C LEU A 152 -2.14 25.71 -30.66
N GLU A 153 -1.82 25.59 -31.96
CA GLU A 153 -2.63 24.82 -32.88
C GLU A 153 -2.59 23.39 -32.35
N ASP A 154 -3.78 22.85 -32.10
CA ASP A 154 -4.06 21.48 -31.67
C ASP A 154 -3.14 20.47 -32.40
N GLU A 155 -1.97 20.17 -31.85
CA GLU A 155 -1.47 18.82 -31.99
C GLU A 155 -2.54 17.96 -31.36
N LYS A 156 -3.17 17.09 -32.15
CA LYS A 156 -4.18 16.14 -31.68
C LYS A 156 -3.52 15.19 -30.68
N VAL A 157 -3.33 15.65 -29.46
CA VAL A 157 -2.95 14.84 -28.32
C VAL A 157 -4.19 14.00 -28.03
N ALA A 158 -4.11 12.70 -28.31
CA ALA A 158 -5.18 11.79 -28.01
C ALA A 158 -5.16 11.48 -26.51
N GLY A 159 -6.27 11.78 -25.83
CA GLY A 159 -6.44 11.51 -24.42
C GLY A 159 -5.54 12.37 -23.52
N ILE A 160 -5.23 11.84 -22.34
CA ILE A 160 -4.41 12.48 -21.31
C ILE A 160 -3.12 11.66 -21.15
N PRO A 161 -2.03 12.01 -21.86
CA PRO A 161 -0.80 11.24 -21.83
C PRO A 161 -0.20 11.15 -20.42
N GLY A 162 0.19 9.94 -20.03
CA GLY A 162 0.86 9.71 -18.75
C GLY A 162 -0.04 9.86 -17.52
N PHE A 163 -1.36 9.89 -17.68
CA PHE A 163 -2.33 10.05 -16.58
C PHE A 163 -1.98 9.19 -15.35
N TRP A 164 -1.92 7.87 -15.52
CA TRP A 164 -1.61 6.97 -14.41
C TRP A 164 -0.17 7.11 -13.91
N LEU A 165 0.81 7.35 -14.79
CA LEU A 165 2.18 7.56 -14.32
C LEU A 165 2.28 8.80 -13.41
N THR A 166 1.60 9.89 -13.76
CA THR A 166 1.51 11.09 -12.92
C THR A 166 0.83 10.78 -11.59
N VAL A 167 -0.30 10.05 -11.60
CA VAL A 167 -0.96 9.59 -10.38
C VAL A 167 -0.01 8.80 -9.47
N PHE A 168 0.80 7.90 -10.03
CA PHE A 168 1.77 7.12 -9.26
C PHE A 168 2.88 7.97 -8.66
N HIS A 169 3.32 9.03 -9.33
CA HIS A 169 4.31 9.96 -8.78
C HIS A 169 3.75 10.84 -7.65
N ASN A 170 2.46 11.17 -7.73
CA ASN A 170 1.79 12.05 -6.77
C ASN A 170 1.28 11.31 -5.52
N VAL A 171 1.40 9.98 -5.50
CA VAL A 171 1.15 9.15 -4.31
C VAL A 171 2.49 8.76 -3.71
N SER A 172 2.76 9.17 -2.47
CA SER A 172 4.07 8.99 -1.80
C SER A 172 4.54 7.53 -1.83
N MET A 173 3.70 6.61 -1.34
CA MET A 173 4.02 5.17 -1.27
C MET A 173 4.27 4.53 -2.64
N LEU A 174 3.60 4.97 -3.71
CA LEU A 174 3.80 4.41 -5.05
C LEU A 174 5.04 5.00 -5.72
N SER A 175 5.29 6.29 -5.50
CA SER A 175 6.46 6.99 -6.03
C SER A 175 7.77 6.35 -5.55
N GLU A 176 7.83 5.91 -4.29
CA GLU A 176 8.98 5.18 -3.73
C GLU A 176 9.21 3.82 -4.39
N MET A 177 8.15 3.15 -4.84
CA MET A 177 8.25 1.85 -5.52
C MET A 177 8.73 1.98 -6.98
N VAL A 178 8.35 3.07 -7.65
CA VAL A 178 8.61 3.28 -9.08
C VAL A 178 10.06 3.67 -9.32
N GLN A 179 10.78 2.84 -10.07
CA GLN A 179 12.16 3.14 -10.48
C GLN A 179 12.20 3.82 -11.85
N VAL A 180 13.31 4.51 -12.15
CA VAL A 180 13.50 5.27 -13.41
C VAL A 180 13.29 4.41 -14.67
N TYR A 181 13.62 3.12 -14.61
CA TYR A 181 13.42 2.18 -15.73
C TYR A 181 12.00 1.58 -15.78
N ASP A 182 11.19 1.76 -14.75
CA ASP A 182 9.78 1.36 -14.74
C ASP A 182 8.91 2.42 -15.45
N GLU A 183 9.25 3.71 -15.37
CA GLU A 183 8.46 4.81 -15.96
C GLU A 183 8.16 4.60 -17.46
N PRO A 184 9.11 4.21 -18.34
CA PRO A 184 8.82 3.98 -19.75
C PRO A 184 7.79 2.86 -19.98
N ILE A 185 7.69 1.92 -19.04
CA ILE A 185 6.74 0.82 -19.07
C ILE A 185 5.37 1.31 -18.59
N LEU A 186 5.34 2.08 -17.49
CA LEU A 186 4.14 2.68 -16.94
C LEU A 186 3.50 3.72 -17.86
N LYS A 187 4.25 4.34 -18.79
CA LYS A 187 3.67 5.14 -19.89
C LYS A 187 2.71 4.36 -20.79
N HIS A 188 2.77 3.03 -20.76
CA HIS A 188 1.84 2.16 -21.50
C HIS A 188 0.62 1.76 -20.69
N LEU A 189 0.52 2.14 -19.40
CA LEU A 189 -0.62 1.87 -18.53
C LEU A 189 -1.81 2.74 -18.96
N LEU A 190 -2.90 2.09 -19.36
CA LEU A 190 -4.12 2.71 -19.87
C LEU A 190 -5.14 2.93 -18.74
N ASP A 191 -5.32 1.92 -17.89
CA ASP A 191 -6.30 1.96 -16.81
C ASP A 191 -5.88 1.10 -15.61
N VAL A 192 -6.34 1.51 -14.43
CA VAL A 192 -6.27 0.74 -13.19
C VAL A 192 -7.69 0.58 -12.67
N ARG A 193 -8.13 -0.67 -12.59
CA ARG A 193 -9.49 -1.04 -12.16
C ARG A 193 -9.42 -1.92 -10.93
N VAL A 194 -10.50 -1.89 -10.15
CA VAL A 194 -10.73 -2.85 -9.06
C VAL A 194 -11.97 -3.65 -9.39
N ILE A 195 -11.88 -4.97 -9.25
CA ILE A 195 -13.00 -5.90 -9.34
C ILE A 195 -13.24 -6.45 -7.95
N ILE A 196 -14.39 -6.12 -7.35
CA ILE A 196 -14.77 -6.64 -6.03
C ILE A 196 -15.39 -8.04 -6.19
N LEU A 197 -14.89 -9.01 -5.42
CA LEU A 197 -15.38 -10.38 -5.44
C LEU A 197 -16.53 -10.54 -4.44
N GLU A 198 -17.75 -10.75 -4.97
CA GLU A 198 -18.98 -10.79 -4.16
C GLU A 198 -19.02 -11.94 -3.14
N LYS A 199 -18.50 -13.14 -3.47
CA LYS A 199 -18.45 -14.28 -2.53
C LYS A 199 -17.36 -15.33 -2.79
N ASP A 200 -16.93 -15.87 -1.64
CA ASP A 200 -16.08 -17.03 -1.30
C ASP A 200 -14.97 -17.47 -2.30
N PRO A 201 -13.72 -17.05 -2.06
CA PRO A 201 -13.34 -16.15 -0.97
C PRO A 201 -13.73 -14.69 -1.26
N MET A 202 -14.06 -13.94 -0.19
CA MET A 202 -14.20 -12.48 -0.28
C MET A 202 -12.85 -11.89 -0.70
N GLY A 203 -12.87 -10.80 -1.46
CA GLY A 203 -11.62 -10.19 -1.91
C GLY A 203 -11.84 -9.18 -3.01
N PHE A 204 -10.74 -8.78 -3.62
CA PHE A 204 -10.75 -7.91 -4.79
C PHE A 204 -9.54 -8.19 -5.68
N VAL A 205 -9.68 -7.85 -6.95
CA VAL A 205 -8.61 -7.95 -7.93
C VAL A 205 -8.33 -6.55 -8.47
N LEU A 206 -7.08 -6.11 -8.34
CA LEU A 206 -6.57 -4.95 -9.04
C LEU A 206 -6.15 -5.37 -10.44
N GLU A 207 -6.67 -4.67 -11.45
CA GLU A 207 -6.41 -4.91 -12.85
C GLU A 207 -5.67 -3.71 -13.45
N PHE A 208 -4.48 -3.96 -13.99
CA PHE A 208 -3.63 -2.95 -14.64
C PHE A 208 -3.62 -3.24 -16.14
N HIS A 209 -4.30 -2.39 -16.90
CA HIS A 209 -4.51 -2.56 -18.34
C HIS A 209 -3.41 -1.85 -19.11
N PHE A 210 -2.64 -2.58 -19.90
CA PHE A 210 -1.53 -2.04 -20.68
C PHE A 210 -1.81 -2.07 -22.17
N SER A 211 -1.43 -0.99 -22.85
CA SER A 211 -1.31 -0.97 -24.30
C SER A 211 -0.21 -1.94 -24.76
N LYS A 212 -0.27 -2.32 -26.03
CA LYS A 212 0.81 -3.09 -26.66
C LYS A 212 2.13 -2.34 -26.52
N ASN A 213 3.09 -2.96 -25.86
CA ASN A 213 4.35 -2.33 -25.48
C ASN A 213 5.56 -3.23 -25.82
N PRO A 214 6.79 -2.70 -25.87
CA PRO A 214 7.97 -3.48 -26.20
C PRO A 214 8.51 -4.32 -25.02
N TYR A 215 7.96 -4.18 -23.81
CA TYR A 215 8.54 -4.75 -22.58
C TYR A 215 8.00 -6.14 -22.24
N PHE A 216 6.70 -6.36 -22.37
CA PHE A 216 6.04 -7.66 -22.13
C PHE A 216 4.86 -7.86 -23.08
N THR A 217 4.36 -9.10 -23.18
CA THR A 217 3.23 -9.43 -24.07
C THR A 217 1.86 -9.30 -23.40
N ASN A 218 1.79 -9.25 -22.07
CA ASN A 218 0.55 -9.10 -21.32
C ASN A 218 -0.14 -7.78 -21.68
N THR A 219 -1.45 -7.82 -21.85
CA THR A 219 -2.30 -6.62 -21.95
C THR A 219 -2.98 -6.30 -20.62
N LEU A 220 -2.96 -7.24 -19.68
CA LEU A 220 -3.56 -7.12 -18.36
C LEU A 220 -2.61 -7.78 -17.35
N LEU A 221 -2.23 -7.03 -16.33
CA LEU A 221 -1.58 -7.56 -15.13
C LEU A 221 -2.57 -7.50 -13.98
N THR A 222 -2.66 -8.57 -13.19
CA THR A 222 -3.62 -8.68 -12.10
C THR A 222 -2.91 -8.87 -10.76
N LYS A 223 -3.48 -8.28 -9.71
CA LYS A 223 -3.10 -8.54 -8.32
C LYS A 223 -4.36 -8.82 -7.52
N GLU A 224 -4.49 -10.04 -7.04
CA GLU A 224 -5.64 -10.52 -6.29
C GLU A 224 -5.35 -10.49 -4.79
N TYR A 225 -6.30 -9.98 -4.02
CA TYR A 225 -6.28 -9.98 -2.56
C TYR A 225 -7.47 -10.73 -2.03
N VAL A 226 -7.19 -11.68 -1.15
CA VAL A 226 -8.18 -12.54 -0.52
C VAL A 226 -8.37 -12.07 0.92
N MET A 227 -9.62 -11.84 1.28
CA MET A 227 -10.03 -11.27 2.55
C MET A 227 -10.86 -12.26 3.35
N LYS A 228 -10.68 -12.23 4.67
CA LYS A 228 -11.52 -12.94 5.63
C LYS A 228 -12.32 -11.93 6.43
N CYS A 229 -13.57 -12.27 6.72
CA CYS A 229 -14.50 -11.43 7.48
C CYS A 229 -15.06 -12.20 8.69
N GLU A 230 -14.46 -13.34 9.01
CA GLU A 230 -14.87 -14.19 10.13
C GLU A 230 -13.86 -14.08 11.28
N PRO A 231 -14.33 -14.04 12.54
CA PRO A 231 -13.45 -14.02 13.69
C PRO A 231 -12.69 -15.36 13.82
N ASP A 232 -11.42 -15.29 14.22
CA ASP A 232 -10.60 -16.48 14.45
C ASP A 232 -11.17 -17.33 15.60
N GLU A 233 -11.18 -18.66 15.47
CA GLU A 233 -11.71 -19.55 16.50
C GLU A 233 -10.85 -19.58 17.78
N ASN A 234 -9.53 -19.43 17.63
CA ASN A 234 -8.56 -19.43 18.71
C ASN A 234 -8.44 -18.04 19.35
N GLU A 235 -8.55 -16.98 18.55
CA GLU A 235 -8.43 -15.59 18.97
C GLU A 235 -9.62 -14.72 18.52
N PRO A 236 -10.86 -15.01 18.96
CA PRO A 236 -12.03 -14.31 18.46
C PRO A 236 -12.03 -12.81 18.80
N PHE A 237 -11.26 -12.39 19.82
CA PHE A 237 -11.20 -11.00 20.28
C PHE A 237 -10.23 -10.12 19.49
N SER A 238 -9.46 -10.66 18.54
CA SER A 238 -8.61 -9.89 17.62
C SER A 238 -9.34 -9.51 16.33
N PHE A 239 -10.63 -9.83 16.20
CA PHE A 239 -11.42 -9.44 15.04
C PHE A 239 -11.69 -7.94 15.05
N GLU A 240 -11.15 -7.23 14.06
CA GLU A 240 -11.30 -5.78 13.87
C GLU A 240 -12.04 -5.43 12.56
N GLY A 241 -12.41 -6.43 11.77
CA GLY A 241 -13.11 -6.27 10.50
C GLY A 241 -12.58 -7.17 9.40
N PRO A 242 -12.90 -6.88 8.13
CA PRO A 242 -12.35 -7.59 6.98
C PRO A 242 -10.84 -7.39 6.89
N GLU A 243 -10.09 -8.48 6.88
CA GLU A 243 -8.62 -8.46 6.83
C GLU A 243 -8.13 -9.19 5.57
N ILE A 244 -7.16 -8.60 4.87
CA ILE A 244 -6.42 -9.28 3.80
C ILE A 244 -5.49 -10.30 4.45
N TYR A 245 -5.62 -11.57 4.08
CA TYR A 245 -4.76 -12.63 4.62
C TYR A 245 -3.93 -13.33 3.54
N LYS A 246 -4.21 -13.08 2.28
CA LYS A 246 -3.49 -13.68 1.15
C LYS A 246 -3.51 -12.74 -0.04
N CYS A 247 -2.39 -12.65 -0.74
CA CYS A 247 -2.27 -11.97 -2.02
C CYS A 247 -1.75 -12.94 -3.09
N VAL A 248 -2.20 -12.76 -4.33
CA VAL A 248 -1.75 -13.52 -5.49
C VAL A 248 -1.44 -12.55 -6.63
N GLY A 249 -0.19 -12.52 -7.04
CA GLY A 249 0.23 -11.74 -8.20
C GLY A 249 0.00 -12.48 -9.52
N CYS A 250 0.52 -11.92 -10.61
CA CYS A 250 0.43 -12.52 -11.92
C CYS A 250 1.81 -12.60 -12.58
N LYS A 251 2.00 -13.61 -13.43
CA LYS A 251 3.25 -13.77 -14.16
C LYS A 251 3.32 -12.76 -15.31
N ILE A 252 4.38 -11.95 -15.30
CA ILE A 252 4.71 -11.04 -16.40
C ILE A 252 5.54 -11.80 -17.45
N ASP A 253 5.04 -11.84 -18.69
CA ASP A 253 5.70 -12.45 -19.84
C ASP A 253 6.62 -11.42 -20.52
N TRP A 254 7.74 -11.15 -19.87
CA TRP A 254 8.78 -10.23 -20.34
C TRP A 254 9.34 -10.62 -21.70
N ASN A 255 9.46 -9.62 -22.58
CA ASN A 255 10.20 -9.73 -23.82
C ASN A 255 11.70 -9.85 -23.54
N LYS A 256 12.44 -10.34 -24.53
CA LYS A 256 13.87 -10.63 -24.41
C LYS A 256 14.66 -9.37 -23.97
N ASP A 257 15.43 -9.50 -22.89
CA ASP A 257 16.27 -8.45 -22.31
C ASP A 257 15.51 -7.19 -21.84
N GLN A 258 14.20 -7.31 -21.59
CA GLN A 258 13.33 -6.22 -21.11
C GLN A 258 12.86 -6.40 -19.66
N ASN A 259 13.26 -7.49 -19.00
CA ASN A 259 12.87 -7.72 -17.62
C ASN A 259 13.63 -6.78 -16.67
N VAL A 260 12.91 -5.79 -16.12
CA VAL A 260 13.44 -4.79 -15.18
C VAL A 260 13.51 -5.28 -13.73
N THR A 261 12.84 -6.39 -13.40
CA THR A 261 12.86 -6.98 -12.05
C THR A 261 14.14 -7.77 -11.76
N VAL A 262 15.01 -7.91 -12.76
CA VAL A 262 16.28 -8.62 -12.62
C VAL A 262 17.45 -7.90 -13.28
N LYS A 263 18.61 -7.95 -12.64
CA LYS A 263 19.88 -7.44 -13.18
C LYS A 263 20.83 -8.59 -13.55
N THR A 264 21.46 -8.49 -14.71
CA THR A 264 22.45 -9.48 -15.17
C THR A 264 23.86 -9.06 -14.78
N VAL A 265 24.43 -9.71 -13.77
CA VAL A 265 25.80 -9.46 -13.29
C VAL A 265 26.77 -10.46 -13.93
N LYS A 266 27.81 -9.96 -14.60
CA LYS A 266 28.87 -10.78 -15.23
C LYS A 266 29.91 -11.20 -14.20
N LYS A 267 29.81 -12.42 -13.66
CA LYS A 267 30.80 -12.96 -12.72
C LYS A 267 31.90 -13.71 -13.49
N ARG A 268 33.16 -13.31 -13.28
CA ARG A 268 34.33 -13.98 -13.86
C ARG A 268 34.72 -15.18 -13.01
N GLN A 269 34.52 -16.38 -13.52
CA GLN A 269 34.92 -17.61 -12.83
C GLN A 269 36.27 -18.07 -13.38
N LYS A 270 37.28 -18.16 -12.51
CA LYS A 270 38.61 -18.68 -12.83
C LYS A 270 38.66 -20.16 -12.47
N HIS A 271 38.96 -21.01 -13.45
CA HIS A 271 39.10 -22.44 -13.21
C HIS A 271 40.39 -22.71 -12.41
N LYS A 272 40.30 -23.46 -11.30
CA LYS A 272 41.43 -23.66 -10.36
C LYS A 272 42.67 -24.33 -11.00
N SER A 273 42.51 -25.08 -12.09
CA SER A 273 43.62 -25.84 -12.73
C SER A 273 44.00 -25.43 -14.16
N LYS A 274 43.18 -24.63 -14.85
CA LYS A 274 43.46 -24.13 -16.20
C LYS A 274 43.20 -22.63 -16.16
N ALA A 275 44.19 -21.81 -16.49
CA ALA A 275 44.10 -20.35 -16.43
C ALA A 275 43.10 -19.71 -17.43
N GLN A 276 42.05 -20.44 -17.84
CA GLN A 276 40.92 -19.92 -18.60
C GLN A 276 39.88 -19.29 -17.67
N ILE A 277 39.51 -18.06 -18.00
CA ILE A 277 38.47 -17.29 -17.32
C ILE A 277 37.19 -17.46 -18.13
N ARG A 278 36.13 -18.02 -17.53
CA ARG A 278 34.78 -18.02 -18.12
C ARG A 278 33.97 -16.89 -17.49
N VAL A 279 33.27 -16.11 -18.31
CA VAL A 279 32.31 -15.12 -17.84
C VAL A 279 30.96 -15.82 -17.75
N VAL A 280 30.42 -15.95 -16.54
CA VAL A 280 29.09 -16.52 -16.29
C VAL A 280 28.16 -15.35 -15.94
N ASN A 281 27.03 -15.26 -16.63
CA ASN A 281 25.98 -14.31 -16.32
C ASN A 281 25.19 -14.85 -15.13
N LYS A 282 25.22 -14.14 -13.99
CA LYS A 282 24.33 -14.39 -12.85
C LYS A 282 23.18 -13.40 -12.93
N ILE A 283 21.96 -13.90 -12.80
CA ILE A 283 20.76 -13.08 -12.69
C ILE A 283 20.54 -12.83 -11.20
N GLU A 284 20.39 -11.58 -10.80
CA GLU A 284 20.12 -11.17 -9.43
C GLU A 284 18.82 -10.33 -9.41
N PRO A 285 18.01 -10.38 -8.33
CA PRO A 285 16.86 -9.50 -8.18
C PRO A 285 17.25 -8.02 -8.29
N ASN A 286 16.34 -7.23 -8.85
CA ASN A 286 16.47 -5.79 -8.99
C ASN A 286 15.16 -5.14 -8.52
N ASP A 287 15.28 -4.05 -7.78
CA ASP A 287 14.12 -3.33 -7.28
C ASP A 287 13.32 -2.78 -8.46
N SER A 288 12.01 -2.89 -8.41
CA SER A 288 11.13 -2.48 -9.51
C SER A 288 9.71 -2.52 -8.98
N PHE A 289 8.90 -1.55 -9.40
CA PHE A 289 7.47 -1.57 -9.14
C PHE A 289 6.83 -2.90 -9.57
N PHE A 290 7.30 -3.51 -10.65
CA PHE A 290 6.74 -4.76 -11.18
C PHE A 290 6.97 -5.99 -10.28
N ASN A 291 7.78 -5.87 -9.22
CA ASN A 291 7.84 -6.89 -8.15
C ASN A 291 6.51 -6.99 -7.38
N PHE A 292 5.66 -5.95 -7.41
CA PHE A 292 4.31 -5.97 -6.85
C PHE A 292 3.43 -7.10 -7.41
N PHE A 293 3.68 -7.55 -8.65
CA PHE A 293 2.97 -8.67 -9.27
C PHE A 293 3.59 -10.05 -8.94
N ASN A 294 4.65 -10.09 -8.15
CA ASN A 294 5.29 -11.33 -7.70
C ASN A 294 5.50 -11.27 -6.17
N PRO A 295 4.40 -11.22 -5.39
CA PRO A 295 4.49 -11.14 -3.94
C PRO A 295 5.10 -12.44 -3.34
N PRO A 296 5.63 -12.39 -2.12
CA PRO A 296 6.04 -13.59 -1.39
C PRO A 296 4.90 -14.59 -1.25
N ALA A 297 5.22 -15.88 -1.23
CA ALA A 297 4.21 -16.92 -1.08
C ALA A 297 3.74 -16.99 0.39
N VAL A 298 2.45 -16.75 0.62
CA VAL A 298 1.83 -16.97 1.93
C VAL A 298 1.66 -18.48 2.15
N PRO A 299 2.26 -19.09 3.20
CA PRO A 299 2.03 -20.48 3.53
C PRO A 299 0.55 -20.78 3.75
N GLU A 300 0.09 -21.97 3.32
CA GLU A 300 -1.29 -22.41 3.57
C GLU A 300 -1.53 -22.84 5.02
N ASP A 301 -0.46 -23.15 5.76
CA ASP A 301 -0.53 -23.52 7.18
C ASP A 301 -0.46 -22.25 8.04
N PRO A 302 -1.51 -21.92 8.81
CA PRO A 302 -1.51 -20.74 9.69
C PRO A 302 -0.51 -20.83 10.85
N ASN A 303 0.09 -22.00 11.10
CA ASN A 303 1.16 -22.16 12.10
C ASN A 303 2.56 -22.19 11.50
N ALA A 304 2.69 -22.03 10.18
CA ALA A 304 4.02 -21.94 9.56
C ALA A 304 4.67 -20.62 9.95
N GLU A 305 5.88 -20.69 10.50
CA GLU A 305 6.69 -19.50 10.78
C GLU A 305 7.10 -18.83 9.48
N ILE A 306 6.60 -17.61 9.28
CA ILE A 306 7.06 -16.69 8.25
C ILE A 306 8.13 -15.81 8.92
N ASP A 307 9.26 -15.62 8.27
CA ASP A 307 10.31 -14.72 8.77
C ASP A 307 9.80 -13.26 8.83
N GLU A 308 10.36 -12.49 9.77
CA GLU A 308 9.95 -11.09 10.03
C GLU A 308 10.07 -10.20 8.77
N GLU A 309 11.05 -10.45 7.91
CA GLU A 309 11.25 -9.72 6.65
C GLU A 309 10.12 -10.01 5.66
N THR A 310 9.77 -11.28 5.45
CA THR A 310 8.65 -11.66 4.58
C THR A 310 7.31 -11.16 5.12
N GLN A 311 7.12 -11.15 6.45
CA GLN A 311 5.91 -10.61 7.07
C GLN A 311 5.81 -9.08 6.84
N ALA A 312 6.91 -8.34 6.99
CA ALA A 312 6.92 -6.90 6.71
C ALA A 312 6.63 -6.58 5.24
N LEU A 313 7.18 -7.38 4.31
CA LEU A 313 6.89 -7.25 2.87
C LEU A 313 5.41 -7.51 2.54
N LEU A 314 4.80 -8.53 3.14
CA LEU A 314 3.37 -8.82 2.94
C LEU A 314 2.48 -7.72 3.54
N SER A 315 2.83 -7.22 4.73
CA SER A 315 2.09 -6.12 5.37
C SER A 315 2.07 -4.88 4.48
N SER A 316 3.25 -4.47 3.97
CA SER A 316 3.36 -3.35 3.03
C SER A 316 2.58 -3.61 1.74
N ASP A 317 2.66 -4.83 1.20
CA ASP A 317 1.92 -5.20 -0.01
C ASP A 317 0.39 -5.11 0.17
N PHE A 318 -0.12 -5.51 1.34
CA PHE A 318 -1.54 -5.44 1.68
C PHE A 318 -1.99 -3.99 1.84
N GLU A 319 -1.19 -3.16 2.51
CA GLU A 319 -1.43 -1.73 2.67
C GLU A 319 -1.52 -1.02 1.31
N ILE A 320 -0.54 -1.24 0.42
CA ILE A 320 -0.53 -0.69 -0.94
C ILE A 320 -1.77 -1.16 -1.72
N GLY A 321 -2.10 -2.45 -1.66
CA GLY A 321 -3.27 -3.01 -2.33
C GLY A 321 -4.58 -2.38 -1.86
N HIS A 322 -4.72 -2.17 -0.55
CA HIS A 322 -5.85 -1.50 0.05
C HIS A 322 -5.91 -0.02 -0.36
N TYR A 323 -4.79 0.70 -0.33
CA TYR A 323 -4.71 2.10 -0.70
C TYR A 323 -5.06 2.34 -2.18
N ILE A 324 -4.60 1.49 -3.09
CA ILE A 324 -4.99 1.56 -4.51
C ILE A 324 -6.51 1.39 -4.67
N ARG A 325 -7.09 0.40 -3.99
CA ARG A 325 -8.52 0.10 -4.05
C ARG A 325 -9.38 1.25 -3.49
N GLU A 326 -9.06 1.75 -2.30
CA GLU A 326 -9.94 2.65 -1.54
C GLU A 326 -9.67 4.13 -1.81
N ARG A 327 -8.42 4.51 -2.12
CA ARG A 327 -8.03 5.91 -2.31
C ARG A 327 -7.75 6.26 -3.76
N ILE A 328 -6.82 5.56 -4.39
CA ILE A 328 -6.30 5.96 -5.71
C ILE A 328 -7.36 5.79 -6.80
N ILE A 329 -7.97 4.61 -6.94
CA ILE A 329 -8.92 4.34 -8.04
C ILE A 329 -10.13 5.30 -7.99
N PRO A 330 -10.79 5.53 -6.84
CA PRO A 330 -11.93 6.45 -6.78
C PRO A 330 -11.56 7.92 -7.02
N ARG A 331 -10.35 8.34 -6.65
CA ARG A 331 -9.91 9.75 -6.69
C ARG A 331 -8.76 10.01 -7.66
N ALA A 332 -8.57 9.17 -8.67
CA ALA A 332 -7.43 9.23 -9.59
C ALA A 332 -7.22 10.61 -10.23
N VAL A 333 -8.30 11.34 -10.53
CA VAL A 333 -8.21 12.69 -11.09
C VAL A 333 -7.59 13.69 -10.09
N LEU A 334 -7.95 13.60 -8.81
CA LEU A 334 -7.41 14.48 -7.76
C LEU A 334 -5.92 14.20 -7.51
N TYR A 335 -5.50 12.93 -7.56
CA TYR A 335 -4.07 12.61 -7.54
C TYR A 335 -3.37 13.10 -8.80
N PHE A 336 -4.03 13.07 -9.97
CA PHE A 336 -3.45 13.60 -11.21
C PHE A 336 -3.27 15.13 -11.17
N THR A 337 -4.25 15.87 -10.65
CA THR A 337 -4.20 17.35 -10.53
C THR A 337 -3.31 17.80 -9.37
N GLY A 338 -3.12 16.95 -8.36
CA GLY A 338 -2.31 17.22 -7.18
C GLY A 338 -3.12 17.63 -5.95
N GLU A 339 -4.44 17.82 -6.08
CA GLU A 339 -5.35 18.20 -4.98
C GLU A 339 -5.48 17.13 -3.88
N ALA A 340 -5.15 15.89 -4.20
CA ALA A 340 -5.14 14.79 -3.24
C ALA A 340 -3.74 14.22 -3.01
N MET A 341 -2.68 15.00 -3.27
CA MET A 341 -1.34 14.62 -2.86
C MET A 341 -1.33 14.36 -1.36
N ASP A 342 -0.62 13.31 -0.95
CA ASP A 342 -0.32 13.08 0.46
C ASP A 342 0.74 14.13 0.84
N ASP A 343 0.32 15.39 1.03
CA ASP A 343 1.19 16.43 1.57
C ASP A 343 1.48 16.04 3.02
N ASP A 344 2.65 15.43 3.25
CA ASP A 344 3.19 15.13 4.58
C ASP A 344 3.23 16.40 5.49
N ASP A 345 3.05 17.59 4.92
CA ASP A 345 3.04 18.89 5.59
C ASP A 345 1.71 19.22 6.32
N GLU A 346 0.57 18.58 5.99
CA GLU A 346 -0.68 18.78 6.76
C GLU A 346 -0.63 18.18 8.18
N LEU A 347 0.34 17.29 8.45
CA LEU A 347 0.56 16.74 9.79
C LEU A 347 1.59 17.52 10.62
N GLU A 348 2.38 18.42 10.01
CA GLU A 348 3.33 19.27 10.74
C GLU A 348 2.68 20.56 11.28
N GLU A 349 1.63 21.10 10.65
CA GLU A 349 0.96 22.32 11.14
C GLU A 349 0.02 22.10 12.35
N GLU A 350 -0.41 20.87 12.66
CA GLU A 350 -1.19 20.57 13.88
C GLU A 350 -0.33 20.34 15.14
N MET A 351 1.01 20.37 15.06
CA MET A 351 1.91 20.12 16.20
C MET A 351 2.53 21.37 16.86
N GLU A 352 2.17 22.59 16.46
CA GLU A 352 2.75 23.83 17.04
C GLU A 352 1.85 24.66 17.96
N GLU A 353 0.66 24.21 18.35
CA GLU A 353 -0.09 24.85 19.44
C GLU A 353 -0.72 23.80 20.37
N GLU A 354 -0.06 23.53 21.51
CA GLU A 354 -0.64 23.60 22.88
C GLU A 354 0.44 23.18 23.91
N GLU A 355 1.26 24.15 24.36
CA GLU A 355 1.81 24.12 25.72
C GLU A 355 0.71 24.63 26.67
N ASP A 356 -0.02 23.73 27.34
CA ASP A 356 -0.38 23.85 28.78
C ASP A 356 -1.31 22.70 29.27
N ASP A 357 -0.76 21.89 30.17
CA ASP A 357 -1.32 21.21 31.37
C ASP A 357 -2.73 20.54 31.41
N ASP A 358 -2.66 19.30 31.93
CA ASP A 358 -3.60 18.55 32.80
C ASP A 358 -4.60 17.53 32.18
N ASP A 359 -4.26 16.25 32.40
CA ASP A 359 -5.10 15.08 32.76
C ASP A 359 -6.40 14.80 31.97
N ASP A 360 -6.34 13.88 30.99
CA ASP A 360 -7.22 12.70 30.86
C ASP A 360 -6.84 11.86 29.61
N ASP A 361 -5.99 10.83 29.78
CA ASP A 361 -5.63 9.87 28.72
C ASP A 361 -6.78 8.89 28.46
N GLU A 362 -7.76 9.29 27.63
CA GLU A 362 -8.82 8.43 27.12
C GLU A 362 -8.55 8.05 25.63
N CYS A 363 -7.94 6.88 25.45
CA CYS A 363 -8.12 5.95 24.32
C CYS A 363 -7.95 6.50 22.88
N ASP A 364 -6.69 6.75 22.50
CA ASP A 364 -6.29 7.14 21.13
C ASP A 364 -6.15 5.95 20.13
N SER A 365 -6.96 4.90 20.29
CA SER A 365 -6.96 3.74 19.37
C SER A 365 -8.19 3.68 18.46
N PHE A 366 -9.18 4.56 18.67
CA PHE A 366 -10.41 4.60 17.88
C PHE A 366 -10.36 5.60 16.70
N SER A 367 -9.33 6.47 16.67
CA SER A 367 -9.23 7.61 15.74
C SER A 367 -8.87 7.20 14.32
N PHE A 368 -8.03 6.17 14.13
CA PHE A 368 -7.55 5.81 12.78
C PHE A 368 -8.63 5.19 11.89
N PHE A 369 -9.48 4.32 12.44
CA PHE A 369 -10.49 3.59 11.67
C PHE A 369 -11.81 4.37 11.48
N LEU A 370 -12.23 5.18 12.45
CA LEU A 370 -13.46 5.98 12.31
C LEU A 370 -13.28 7.24 11.46
N LYS A 371 -12.07 7.83 11.37
CA LYS A 371 -11.81 8.98 10.50
C LYS A 371 -12.12 8.68 9.02
N HIS A 372 -12.11 7.42 8.58
CA HIS A 372 -12.40 7.05 7.19
C HIS A 372 -13.88 6.79 6.88
N TYR A 373 -14.74 6.54 7.87
CA TYR A 373 -16.18 6.38 7.64
C TYR A 373 -16.98 7.68 7.85
N HIS A 374 -16.41 8.67 8.54
CA HIS A 374 -17.12 9.94 8.80
C HIS A 374 -17.07 10.95 7.64
N THR A 375 -16.29 10.70 6.58
CA THR A 375 -16.23 11.60 5.40
C THR A 375 -17.28 11.26 4.33
N THR A 376 -18.28 10.41 4.61
CA THR A 376 -19.33 10.06 3.63
C THR A 376 -20.75 10.11 4.21
N PHE A 377 -21.06 11.17 4.97
CA PHE A 377 -22.43 11.63 5.18
C PHE A 377 -22.56 13.14 5.05
#